data_AF-R9PFP4-F1
#
_entry.id   AF-R9PFP4-F1
#
_cell.length_a   1.000
_cell.length_b   1.000
_cell.length_c   1.000
_cell.angle_alpha   90.00
_cell.angle_beta   90.00
_cell.angle_gamma   90.00
#
_symmetry.space_group_name_H-M   'P 1'
#
loop_
_entity.id
_entity.type
_entity.pdbx_description
1 polymer ?
#
loop_
_entity_poly.entity_id
_entity_poly.type
_entity_poly.pdbx_seq_one_letter_code
_entity_poly.pdbx_strand_id
1 'polypeptide(L)'
;MPNERINENAQVNYLYQNTSKGPFRVRIEGLVGHVENYAILKINCAADGGVQVHHNLVSNNNARLNNQQAFPPFNQVFSPKQTNALNNQKSFQLTHASINIGNLSIPASTISLAGFSETYQRVETLCSEQKIASKR
;
A
#
# COMPACT_ATOMS: atom_id res chain seq x y z
N MET A 1 -11.78 13.52 1.19
CA MET A 1 -11.67 12.35 2.11
C MET A 1 -10.78 12.77 3.25
N PRO A 2 -11.14 12.54 4.52
CA PRO A 2 -10.20 12.76 5.63
C PRO A 2 -8.96 11.90 5.40
N ASN A 3 -7.79 12.50 5.52
CA ASN A 3 -6.51 11.81 5.44
C ASN A 3 -5.72 12.00 6.74
N GLU A 4 -5.12 10.91 7.21
CA GLU A 4 -4.15 10.92 8.30
C GLU A 4 -2.77 10.82 7.65
N ARG A 5 -2.00 11.91 7.70
CA ARG A 5 -0.64 11.92 7.17
C ARG A 5 0.27 11.19 8.15
N ILE A 6 0.92 10.12 7.67
CA ILE A 6 1.91 9.36 8.46
C ILE A 6 3.28 10.04 8.33
N ASN A 7 3.68 10.36 7.10
CA ASN A 7 4.86 11.18 6.80
C ASN A 7 4.72 11.85 5.43
N GLU A 8 5.81 12.28 4.80
CA GLU A 8 5.79 12.94 3.48
C GLU A 8 5.41 12.01 2.32
N ASN A 9 5.61 10.71 2.48
CA ASN A 9 5.44 9.69 1.43
C ASN A 9 4.34 8.67 1.76
N ALA A 10 3.65 8.84 2.89
CA ALA A 10 2.72 7.88 3.43
C ALA A 10 1.52 8.54 4.13
N GLN A 11 0.33 8.02 3.87
CA GLN A 11 -0.92 8.49 4.47
C GLN A 11 -1.96 7.38 4.54
N VAL A 12 -2.96 7.54 5.41
CA VAL A 12 -4.16 6.70 5.48
C VAL A 12 -5.38 7.53 5.12
N ASN A 13 -6.18 7.04 4.18
CA ASN A 13 -7.41 7.66 3.74
C ASN A 13 -8.61 6.86 4.21
N TYR A 14 -9.70 7.57 4.49
CA TYR A 14 -10.93 6.97 4.98
C TYR A 14 -12.14 7.39 4.15
N LEU A 15 -13.02 6.43 3.87
CA LEU A 15 -14.41 6.70 3.51
C LEU A 15 -15.30 6.41 4.70
N TYR A 16 -16.19 7.36 5.00
CA TYR A 16 -17.19 7.22 6.04
C TYR A 16 -18.56 6.94 5.42
N GLN A 17 -19.33 6.07 6.07
CA GLN A 17 -20.76 5.89 5.84
C GLN A 17 -21.51 6.40 7.07
N ASN A 18 -22.55 7.20 6.87
CA ASN A 18 -23.41 7.63 7.96
C ASN A 18 -24.36 6.49 8.35
N THR A 19 -24.40 6.17 9.64
CA THR A 19 -25.33 5.19 10.21
C THR A 19 -26.19 5.86 11.29
N SER A 20 -27.25 5.19 11.73
CA SER A 20 -28.07 5.67 12.85
C SER A 20 -27.30 5.78 14.18
N LYS A 21 -26.15 5.10 14.30
CA LYS A 21 -25.23 5.18 15.45
C LYS A 21 -24.11 6.22 15.25
N GLY A 22 -24.14 7.01 14.17
CA GLY A 22 -23.11 7.99 13.80
C GLY A 22 -22.25 7.58 12.60
N PRO A 23 -21.23 8.38 12.24
CA PRO A 23 -20.35 8.09 11.10
C PRO A 23 -19.47 6.86 11.38
N PHE A 24 -19.48 5.92 10.45
CA PHE A 24 -18.74 4.66 10.52
C PHE A 24 -17.70 4.59 9.40
N ARG A 25 -16.47 4.15 9.70
CA ARG A 25 -15.42 4.00 8.69
C ARG A 25 -15.68 2.73 7.88
N VAL A 26 -15.86 2.86 6.56
CA VAL A 26 -16.21 1.74 5.67
C VAL A 26 -15.11 1.35 4.70
N ARG A 27 -14.17 2.27 4.41
CA ARG A 27 -13.01 1.99 3.56
C ARG A 27 -11.80 2.67 4.18
N ILE A 28 -10.78 1.88 4.51
CA ILE A 28 -9.50 2.35 5.04
C ILE A 28 -8.44 1.97 4.01
N GLU A 29 -7.74 2.96 3.48
CA GLU A 29 -6.69 2.78 2.47
C GLU A 29 -5.42 3.54 2.86
N GLY A 30 -4.38 2.80 3.24
CA GLY A 30 -3.02 3.30 3.34
C GLY A 30 -2.39 3.42 1.96
N LEU A 31 -1.65 4.52 1.72
CA LEU A 31 -0.86 4.73 0.51
C LEU A 31 0.58 4.99 0.92
N VAL A 32 1.51 4.27 0.31
CA VAL A 32 2.95 4.37 0.60
C VAL A 32 3.75 4.34 -0.69
N GLY A 33 4.74 5.22 -0.77
CA GLY A 33 5.57 5.39 -1.95
C GLY A 33 4.84 6.30 -2.94
N HIS A 34 5.32 7.52 -3.07
CA HIS A 34 4.88 8.45 -4.09
C HIS A 34 6.10 8.88 -4.90
N VAL A 35 6.50 8.03 -5.85
CA VAL A 35 7.28 8.52 -6.99
C VAL A 35 6.25 8.90 -8.03
N GLU A 36 6.20 10.18 -8.39
CA GLU A 36 5.20 10.73 -9.32
C GLU A 36 4.99 9.76 -10.50
N ASN A 37 3.77 9.21 -10.56
CA ASN A 37 3.29 8.34 -11.63
C ASN A 37 3.91 6.94 -11.76
N TYR A 38 4.72 6.45 -10.80
CA TYR A 38 5.37 5.14 -10.97
C TYR A 38 4.84 4.02 -10.09
N ALA A 39 4.93 4.12 -8.76
CA ALA A 39 4.49 3.05 -7.88
C ALA A 39 3.84 3.60 -6.62
N ILE A 40 2.68 3.04 -6.29
CA ILE A 40 1.95 3.25 -5.05
C ILE A 40 1.68 1.86 -4.49
N LEU A 41 2.12 1.64 -3.25
CA LEU A 41 1.67 0.52 -2.44
C LEU A 41 0.37 0.93 -1.75
N LYS A 42 -0.69 0.14 -1.95
CA LYS A 42 -2.00 0.35 -1.34
C LYS A 42 -2.21 -0.68 -0.26
N ILE A 43 -2.58 -0.24 0.94
CA ILE A 43 -2.80 -1.08 2.11
C ILE A 43 -4.26 -0.95 2.52
N ASN A 44 -5.05 -2.02 2.40
CA ASN A 44 -6.49 -1.97 2.60
C ASN A 44 -6.94 -3.02 3.62
N CYS A 45 -8.09 -2.79 4.25
CA CYS A 45 -8.76 -3.84 5.02
C CYS A 45 -9.36 -4.91 4.10
N ALA A 46 -9.08 -6.17 4.38
CA ALA A 46 -9.77 -7.32 3.81
C ALA A 46 -11.14 -7.50 4.45
N ALA A 47 -12.03 -8.26 3.77
CA ALA A 47 -13.37 -8.55 4.26
C ALA A 47 -13.39 -9.34 5.59
N ASP A 48 -12.35 -10.12 5.87
CA ASP A 48 -12.15 -10.86 7.12
C ASP A 48 -11.57 -10.00 8.26
N GLY A 49 -11.29 -8.72 7.98
CA GLY A 49 -10.64 -7.77 8.88
C GLY A 49 -9.12 -7.87 8.92
N GLY A 50 -8.51 -8.69 8.05
CA GLY A 50 -7.06 -8.69 7.84
C GLY A 50 -6.58 -7.48 7.01
N VAL A 51 -5.29 -7.40 6.77
CA VAL A 51 -4.68 -6.36 5.93
C VAL A 51 -4.22 -6.95 4.61
N GLN A 52 -4.55 -6.27 3.51
CA GLN A 52 -4.08 -6.60 2.17
C GLN A 52 -3.19 -5.50 1.65
N VAL A 53 -2.05 -5.89 1.07
CA VAL A 53 -1.14 -4.99 0.38
C VAL A 53 -1.24 -5.27 -1.11
N HIS A 54 -1.41 -4.20 -1.89
CA HIS A 54 -1.53 -4.18 -3.35
C HIS A 54 -0.55 -3.16 -3.93
N HIS A 55 -0.33 -3.19 -5.24
CA HIS A 55 0.44 -2.17 -5.94
C HIS A 55 -0.25 -1.76 -7.25
N ASN A 56 0.07 -0.56 -7.74
CA ASN A 56 -0.43 -0.07 -9.03
C ASN A 56 0.55 -0.27 -10.21
N LEU A 57 1.68 -0.96 -10.01
CA LEU A 57 2.64 -1.27 -11.08
C LEU A 57 2.02 -2.18 -12.16
N VAL A 58 1.62 -1.60 -13.30
CA VAL A 58 1.01 -2.33 -14.43
C VAL A 58 2.02 -3.26 -15.14
N SER A 59 3.32 -2.96 -15.04
CA SER A 59 4.42 -3.76 -15.61
C SER A 59 5.37 -4.27 -14.50
N ASN A 60 4.81 -4.93 -13.49
CA ASN A 60 5.50 -5.34 -12.26
C ASN A 60 6.49 -6.52 -12.42
N ASN A 61 6.59 -7.17 -13.59
CA ASN A 61 7.48 -8.32 -13.84
C ASN A 61 8.96 -8.05 -13.48
N ASN A 62 9.31 -6.77 -13.29
CA ASN A 62 10.66 -6.29 -13.03
C ASN A 62 10.78 -5.60 -11.66
N ALA A 63 9.73 -5.54 -10.84
CA ALA A 63 9.82 -4.99 -9.49
C ALA A 63 10.29 -6.06 -8.52
N ARG A 64 11.34 -5.76 -7.75
CA ARG A 64 11.97 -6.69 -6.81
C ARG A 64 12.24 -6.03 -5.47
N LEU A 65 11.92 -6.76 -4.40
CA LEU A 65 12.36 -6.49 -3.05
C LEU A 65 13.83 -6.91 -2.94
N ASN A 66 14.72 -5.92 -2.75
CA ASN A 66 16.18 -6.11 -2.66
C ASN A 66 16.77 -7.09 -3.69
N ASN A 67 16.35 -6.99 -4.96
CA ASN A 67 16.81 -7.86 -6.07
C ASN A 67 16.54 -9.37 -5.94
N GLN A 68 15.91 -9.82 -4.85
CA GLN A 68 15.73 -11.24 -4.54
C GLN A 68 14.30 -11.73 -4.74
N GLN A 69 13.32 -10.93 -4.33
CA GLN A 69 11.93 -11.36 -4.31
C GLN A 69 11.07 -10.51 -5.25
N ALA A 70 10.49 -11.14 -6.27
CA ALA A 70 9.61 -10.45 -7.21
C ALA A 70 8.31 -9.98 -6.54
N PHE A 71 7.79 -8.87 -7.04
CA PHE A 71 6.45 -8.41 -6.70
C PHE A 71 5.41 -9.36 -7.30
N PRO A 72 4.25 -9.55 -6.64
CA PRO A 72 3.15 -10.29 -7.25
C PRO A 72 2.66 -9.55 -8.51
N PRO A 73 1.99 -10.20 -9.48
CA PRO A 73 1.33 -9.56 -10.62
C PRO A 73 0.43 -8.39 -10.23
N PHE A 74 0.27 -7.42 -11.15
CA PHE A 74 -0.75 -6.37 -11.00
C PHE A 74 -2.13 -6.95 -10.66
N ASN A 75 -2.82 -6.33 -9.70
CA ASN A 75 -4.08 -6.79 -9.07
C ASN A 75 -3.97 -8.01 -8.14
N GLN A 76 -2.79 -8.55 -7.88
CA GLN A 76 -2.60 -9.58 -6.87
C GLN A 76 -2.11 -8.98 -5.54
N VAL A 77 -2.60 -9.58 -4.45
CA VAL A 77 -2.16 -9.25 -3.10
C VAL A 77 -0.75 -9.77 -2.86
N PHE A 78 0.03 -9.03 -2.08
CA PHE A 78 1.29 -9.54 -1.54
C PHE A 78 1.01 -10.70 -0.59
N SER A 79 1.77 -11.79 -0.73
CA SER A 79 1.77 -12.89 0.22
C SER A 79 2.29 -12.42 1.59
N PRO A 80 1.99 -13.13 2.70
CA PRO A 80 2.51 -12.78 4.02
C PRO A 80 4.03 -12.64 4.06
N LYS A 81 4.76 -13.49 3.33
CA LYS A 81 6.22 -13.42 3.22
C LYS A 81 6.68 -12.13 2.52
N GLN A 82 6.01 -11.72 1.44
CA GLN A 82 6.36 -10.49 0.72
C GLN A 82 5.97 -9.24 1.54
N THR A 83 4.83 -9.25 2.23
CA THR A 83 4.42 -8.17 3.14
C THR A 83 5.40 -8.01 4.29
N ASN A 84 5.84 -9.13 4.89
CA ASN A 84 6.88 -9.09 5.92
C ASN A 84 8.21 -8.56 5.36
N ALA A 85 8.57 -8.89 4.12
CA ALA A 85 9.75 -8.32 3.50
C ALA A 85 9.62 -6.80 3.31
N LEU A 86 8.45 -6.29 2.88
CA LEU A 86 8.19 -4.84 2.81
C LEU A 86 8.32 -4.14 4.17
N ASN A 87 7.78 -4.72 5.24
CA ASN A 87 7.88 -4.16 6.59
C ASN A 87 9.32 -4.07 7.12
N ASN A 88 10.21 -4.93 6.65
CA ASN A 88 11.60 -5.00 7.12
C ASN A 88 12.59 -4.31 6.18
N GLN A 89 12.14 -3.77 5.05
CA GLN A 89 12.99 -3.13 4.06
C GLN A 89 12.79 -1.61 4.03
N LYS A 90 13.86 -0.88 3.72
CA LYS A 90 13.82 0.57 3.56
C LYS A 90 13.36 1.01 2.17
N SER A 91 13.47 0.12 1.18
CA SER A 91 13.17 0.42 -0.22
C SER A 91 12.98 -0.85 -1.03
N PHE A 92 12.39 -0.73 -2.22
CA PHE A 92 12.43 -1.76 -3.25
C PHE A 92 13.03 -1.22 -4.55
N GLN A 93 13.52 -2.13 -5.39
CA GLN A 93 14.18 -1.78 -6.64
C GLN A 93 13.35 -2.19 -7.85
N LEU A 94 13.43 -1.39 -8.89
CA LEU A 94 12.81 -1.64 -10.17
C LEU A 94 13.92 -2.00 -11.16
N THR A 95 13.91 -3.25 -11.61
CA THR A 95 15.08 -3.88 -12.25
C THR A 95 15.19 -3.74 -13.78
N HIS A 96 14.39 -2.92 -14.48
CA HIS A 96 14.57 -2.76 -15.95
C HIS A 96 14.54 -1.33 -16.51
N ALA A 97 15.17 -1.23 -17.69
CA ALA A 97 15.50 -0.06 -18.51
C ALA A 97 14.32 0.88 -18.75
N SER A 98 14.61 2.18 -18.79
CA SER A 98 13.70 3.28 -19.14
C SER A 98 12.42 2.83 -19.84
N ILE A 99 11.34 2.73 -19.07
CA ILE A 99 10.01 2.50 -19.64
C ILE A 99 9.50 3.86 -20.09
N ASN A 100 9.17 3.99 -21.37
CA ASN A 100 8.50 5.18 -21.89
C ASN A 100 7.00 5.07 -21.64
N ILE A 101 6.48 5.82 -20.68
CA ILE A 101 5.03 6.04 -20.52
C ILE A 101 4.72 7.40 -21.13
N GLY A 102 4.23 7.40 -22.38
CA GLY A 102 4.15 8.62 -23.17
C GLY A 102 5.56 9.21 -23.39
N ASN A 103 5.82 10.41 -22.85
CA ASN A 103 7.09 11.13 -22.99
C ASN A 103 8.04 10.95 -21.79
N LEU A 104 7.70 10.11 -20.82
CA LEU A 104 8.46 9.94 -19.57
C LEU A 104 9.34 8.69 -19.61
N SER A 105 10.66 8.87 -19.57
CA SER A 105 11.65 7.79 -19.40
C SER A 105 11.98 7.62 -17.93
N ILE A 106 11.74 6.43 -17.37
CA ILE A 106 11.89 6.18 -15.94
C ILE A 106 13.07 5.22 -15.70
N PRO A 107 14.22 5.69 -15.17
CA PRO A 107 15.40 4.86 -14.99
C PRO A 107 15.16 3.77 -13.94
N ALA A 108 16.09 2.81 -13.86
CA ALA A 108 16.17 1.89 -12.73
C ALA A 108 16.16 2.71 -11.43
N SER A 109 15.08 2.57 -10.66
CA SER A 109 14.79 3.45 -9.53
C SER A 109 14.62 2.65 -8.26
N THR A 110 15.19 3.17 -7.18
CA THR A 110 14.95 2.68 -5.82
C THR A 110 13.79 3.48 -5.24
N ILE A 111 12.68 2.81 -4.94
CA ILE A 111 11.51 3.44 -4.32
C ILE A 111 11.60 3.26 -2.81
N SER A 112 11.56 4.38 -2.10
CA SER A 112 11.55 4.41 -0.64
C SER A 112 10.27 3.75 -0.09
N LEU A 113 10.44 2.94 0.94
CA LEU A 113 9.37 2.38 1.77
C LEU A 113 9.19 3.17 3.07
N ALA A 114 9.72 4.39 3.17
CA ALA A 114 9.57 5.23 4.35
C ALA A 114 8.08 5.43 4.68
N GLY A 115 7.67 5.04 5.89
CA GLY A 115 6.27 5.09 6.33
C GLY A 115 5.47 3.82 6.03
N PHE A 116 6.06 2.81 5.39
CA PHE A 116 5.34 1.56 5.08
C PHE A 116 4.89 0.84 6.34
N SER A 117 5.82 0.59 7.25
CA SER A 117 5.56 -0.17 8.48
C SER A 117 4.54 0.55 9.36
N GLU A 118 4.69 1.86 9.53
CA GLU A 118 3.81 2.71 10.32
C GLU A 118 2.39 2.76 9.71
N THR A 119 2.30 2.88 8.37
CA THR A 119 1.01 2.85 7.67
C THR A 119 0.36 1.48 7.78
N TYR A 120 1.14 0.40 7.65
CA TYR A 120 0.65 -0.97 7.79
C TYR A 120 0.05 -1.21 9.18
N GLN A 121 0.80 -0.89 10.23
CA GLN A 121 0.35 -1.03 11.63
C GLN A 121 -0.89 -0.17 11.91
N ARG A 122 -0.92 1.05 11.35
CA ARG A 122 -2.07 1.93 11.51
C ARG A 122 -3.31 1.33 10.86
N VAL A 123 -3.22 0.89 9.61
CA VAL A 123 -4.33 0.24 8.89
C VAL A 123 -4.77 -1.03 9.62
N GLU A 124 -3.84 -1.87 10.09
CA GLU A 124 -4.14 -3.08 10.86
C GLU A 124 -4.97 -2.79 12.12
N THR A 125 -4.58 -1.75 12.86
CA THR A 125 -5.32 -1.29 14.04
C THR A 125 -6.75 -0.89 13.67
N LEU A 126 -6.90 -0.11 12.59
CA LEU A 126 -8.19 0.39 12.13
C LEU A 126 -9.11 -0.72 11.59
N CYS A 127 -8.56 -1.71 10.86
CA CYS A 127 -9.32 -2.87 10.40
C CYS A 127 -9.84 -3.69 11.59
N SER A 128 -9.01 -3.83 12.64
CA SER A 128 -9.38 -4.52 13.88
C SER A 128 -10.50 -3.80 14.63
N GLU A 129 -10.40 -2.47 14.79
CA GLU A 129 -11.45 -1.63 15.36
C GLU A 129 -12.78 -1.80 14.60
N GLN A 130 -12.74 -1.77 13.26
CA GLN A 130 -13.92 -1.94 12.42
C GLN A 130 -14.55 -3.32 12.61
N LYS A 131 -13.76 -4.39 12.64
CA LYS A 131 -14.25 -5.76 12.85
C LYS A 131 -14.97 -5.93 14.19
N ILE A 132 -14.47 -5.29 15.24
CA ILE A 132 -15.11 -5.31 16.57
C ILE A 132 -16.43 -4.53 16.52
N ALA A 133 -16.44 -3.36 15.88
CA ALA A 133 -17.62 -2.51 15.81
C ALA A 133 -18.74 -3.12 14.95
N SER A 134 -18.42 -3.81 13.85
CA SER A 134 -19.41 -4.51 13.00
C SER A 134 -20.09 -5.70 13.69
N LYS A 135 -19.55 -6.20 14.81
CA LYS A 135 -20.14 -7.30 15.60
C LYS A 135 -21.07 -6.81 16.72
N ARG A 136 -21.23 -5.49 16.91
CA ARG A 136 -22.03 -4.85 17.97
C ARG A 136 -23.29 -4.16 17.42
#